data_AF-A0A1B1LRT2-F1
#
_entry.id   AF-A0A1B1LRT2-F1
#
_cell.length_a   1.000
_cell.length_b   1.000
_cell.length_c   1.000
_cell.angle_alpha   90.00
_cell.angle_beta   90.00
_cell.angle_gamma   90.00
#
_symmetry.space_group_name_H-M   'P 1'
#
loop_
_entity.id
_entity.type
_entity.pdbx_description
1 polymer ?
#
loop_
_entity_poly.entity_id
_entity_poly.type
_entity_poly.pdbx_seq_one_letter_code
_entity_poly.pdbx_strand_id
1 'polypeptide(L)'
;MEENRQHARTAQSRVAHPVAQTFPHQQTRTANKPPARVQGSQQVRGAGQAPAQWQAQDQRPQQVKSNLPAANFTEISNVLDGAKESFDKIAKSSGLDIRFYEEAIYAKQLIEVNFNNSNNKDYSLAYATHESIKKSLILVANSGLTLNPQLGLAYLVPRWNKNLKRVECHLEPSYKGLRRLGIDSGAIDSAVAELVYKNDDFKWVDRFTKPIHEYNPFDTKARGELVGGYCLARRPDGSFICTPVSMDLINKVRNLSFGAVWNDWFEQMVAKSIIRQGFKDWPINSTGPIAMRLSAMQDYLKGIDANTDNVPMHDTQPLVNGHDEHLPYYEEMPYHQPQY
;
A
#
# COMPACT_ATOMS: atom_id res chain seq x y z
N MET A 1 -40.18 2.01 -55.54
CA MET A 1 -40.56 0.58 -55.56
C MET A 1 -39.82 -0.08 -54.42
N GLU A 2 -40.42 -0.61 -53.36
CA GLU A 2 -41.81 -0.63 -52.93
C GLU A 2 -41.79 -1.04 -51.46
N GLU A 3 -42.76 -0.56 -50.69
CA GLU A 3 -43.06 -1.03 -49.34
C GLU A 3 -43.24 -2.56 -49.30
N ASN A 4 -42.95 -3.19 -48.15
CA ASN A 4 -43.98 -4.06 -47.60
C ASN A 4 -43.98 -4.14 -46.07
N ARG A 5 -45.20 -4.10 -45.56
CA ARG A 5 -45.67 -3.93 -44.19
C ARG A 5 -46.08 -5.28 -43.57
N GLN A 6 -45.98 -5.34 -42.25
CA GLN A 6 -46.94 -5.91 -41.27
C GLN A 6 -47.23 -7.43 -41.20
N HIS A 7 -47.13 -7.97 -39.96
CA HIS A 7 -48.21 -8.51 -39.10
C HIS A 7 -47.55 -9.27 -37.92
N ALA A 8 -47.62 -8.88 -36.64
CA ALA A 8 -48.74 -8.87 -35.67
C ALA A 8 -49.27 -10.27 -35.25
N ARG A 9 -49.05 -10.65 -33.97
CA ARG A 9 -49.94 -11.38 -33.02
C ARG A 9 -49.17 -11.73 -31.72
N THR A 10 -49.44 -11.10 -30.58
CA THR A 10 -50.46 -11.39 -29.54
C THR A 10 -50.15 -12.62 -28.66
N ALA A 11 -49.82 -12.40 -27.39
CA ALA A 11 -50.31 -13.20 -26.25
C ALA A 11 -50.11 -12.43 -24.92
N GLN A 12 -51.23 -11.92 -24.40
CA GLN A 12 -51.37 -11.43 -23.03
C GLN A 12 -51.59 -12.63 -22.09
N SER A 13 -51.03 -12.57 -20.89
CA SER A 13 -51.53 -13.33 -19.74
C SER A 13 -51.51 -12.42 -18.50
N ARG A 14 -52.72 -12.16 -17.99
CA ARG A 14 -53.02 -11.50 -16.70
C ARG A 14 -53.13 -12.57 -15.61
N VAL A 15 -53.12 -12.09 -14.36
CA VAL A 15 -53.79 -12.59 -13.12
C VAL A 15 -52.73 -12.71 -12.01
N ALA A 16 -52.87 -12.20 -10.79
CA ALA A 16 -53.73 -11.22 -10.12
C ALA A 16 -53.11 -10.97 -8.73
N HIS A 17 -53.20 -9.74 -8.22
CA HIS A 17 -53.05 -9.44 -6.79
C HIS A 17 -54.34 -9.73 -6.03
N PRO A 18 -54.26 -9.94 -4.71
CA PRO A 18 -55.27 -9.36 -3.83
C PRO A 18 -54.67 -8.49 -2.71
N VAL A 19 -55.58 -7.66 -2.20
CA VAL A 19 -55.41 -6.43 -1.42
C VAL A 19 -55.47 -6.69 0.09
N ALA A 20 -54.85 -5.75 0.82
CA ALA A 20 -54.82 -5.47 2.24
C ALA A 20 -56.06 -5.77 3.11
N GLN A 21 -55.82 -6.06 4.40
CA GLN A 21 -56.68 -5.66 5.53
C GLN A 21 -55.86 -5.34 6.79
N THR A 22 -56.35 -4.38 7.57
CA THR A 22 -55.71 -3.74 8.72
C THR A 22 -56.56 -3.81 10.01
N PHE A 23 -55.88 -3.89 11.17
CA PHE A 23 -56.26 -3.57 12.59
C PHE A 23 -57.32 -4.44 13.32
N PRO A 24 -57.38 -4.50 14.69
CA PRO A 24 -56.79 -3.62 15.73
C PRO A 24 -56.17 -4.30 17.00
N HIS A 25 -55.69 -3.45 17.94
CA HIS A 25 -55.14 -3.69 19.28
C HIS A 25 -55.97 -4.55 20.27
N GLN A 26 -55.29 -5.22 21.21
CA GLN A 26 -55.71 -5.24 22.64
C GLN A 26 -54.58 -5.60 23.62
N GLN A 27 -54.48 -4.78 24.68
CA GLN A 27 -53.69 -4.97 25.91
C GLN A 27 -54.46 -5.90 26.87
N THR A 28 -53.74 -6.72 27.64
CA THR A 28 -54.18 -7.08 29.01
C THR A 28 -53.00 -7.17 29.98
N ARG A 29 -53.18 -6.47 31.10
CA ARG A 29 -52.40 -6.51 32.34
C ARG A 29 -52.79 -7.73 33.17
N THR A 30 -51.85 -8.30 33.93
CA THR A 30 -52.12 -8.82 35.27
C THR A 30 -50.96 -8.50 36.21
N ALA A 31 -51.30 -8.13 37.44
CA ALA A 31 -50.42 -7.68 38.53
C ALA A 31 -50.59 -8.62 39.73
N ASN A 32 -49.56 -8.75 40.58
CA ASN A 32 -49.65 -8.61 42.06
C ASN A 32 -48.34 -8.96 42.81
N LYS A 33 -47.65 -7.92 43.32
CA LYS A 33 -47.30 -7.52 44.72
C LYS A 33 -46.83 -8.54 45.82
N PRO A 34 -46.16 -8.05 46.90
CA PRO A 34 -44.92 -8.61 47.47
C PRO A 34 -45.02 -8.97 48.97
N PRO A 35 -43.90 -9.29 49.65
CA PRO A 35 -43.62 -8.73 50.98
C PRO A 35 -42.11 -8.42 51.18
N ALA A 36 -41.58 -7.86 52.26
CA ALA A 36 -41.99 -6.90 53.29
C ALA A 36 -40.67 -6.47 53.97
N ARG A 37 -40.62 -5.24 54.48
CA ARG A 37 -39.46 -4.61 55.11
C ARG A 37 -39.39 -5.01 56.60
N VAL A 38 -38.20 -5.42 57.07
CA VAL A 38 -37.87 -5.47 58.50
C VAL A 38 -36.71 -4.50 58.77
N GLN A 39 -36.89 -3.64 59.76
CA GLN A 39 -35.91 -2.69 60.28
C GLN A 39 -35.54 -3.07 61.73
N GLY A 40 -34.27 -2.80 62.09
CA GLY A 40 -33.70 -2.85 63.45
C GLY A 40 -32.70 -4.01 63.59
N SER A 41 -31.43 -3.84 63.97
CA SER A 41 -30.87 -2.94 64.98
C SER A 41 -29.36 -2.68 64.75
N GLN A 42 -28.86 -1.58 65.35
CA GLN A 42 -27.48 -1.11 65.32
C GLN A 42 -26.50 -2.05 66.05
N GLN A 43 -25.30 -2.22 65.49
CA GLN A 43 -24.07 -2.31 66.29
C GLN A 43 -22.85 -1.83 65.47
N VAL A 44 -22.14 -0.84 66.03
CA VAL A 44 -20.89 -0.27 65.54
C VAL A 44 -19.73 -1.13 66.04
N ARG A 45 -18.80 -1.52 65.15
CA ARG A 45 -17.33 -1.53 65.35
C ARG A 45 -16.59 -2.23 64.20
N GLY A 46 -15.49 -1.64 63.76
CA GLY A 46 -14.42 -2.34 63.04
C GLY A 46 -13.96 -1.64 61.76
N ALA A 47 -12.89 -0.84 61.86
CA ALA A 47 -12.16 -0.34 60.71
C ALA A 47 -11.60 -1.50 59.88
N GLY A 48 -11.95 -1.55 58.59
CA GLY A 48 -11.48 -2.54 57.63
C GLY A 48 -11.25 -1.86 56.27
N GLN A 49 -10.04 -2.02 55.75
CA GLN A 49 -9.43 -1.31 54.63
C GLN A 49 -10.19 -1.49 53.30
N ALA A 50 -10.18 -0.43 52.47
CA ALA A 50 -10.67 -0.47 51.10
C ALA A 50 -9.80 -1.39 50.21
N PRO A 51 -10.39 -2.14 49.25
CA PRO A 51 -9.62 -3.03 48.39
C PRO A 51 -8.73 -2.25 47.41
N ALA A 52 -7.50 -2.76 47.26
CA ALA A 52 -6.41 -2.17 46.51
C ALA A 52 -6.76 -1.89 45.04
N GLN A 53 -6.50 -0.65 44.61
CA GLN A 53 -6.49 -0.24 43.22
C GLN A 53 -5.39 -1.01 42.48
N TRP A 54 -5.75 -1.67 41.39
CA TRP A 54 -4.80 -2.21 40.41
C TRP A 54 -4.05 -1.04 39.77
N GLN A 55 -2.87 -0.71 40.31
CA GLN A 55 -1.89 0.11 39.61
C GLN A 55 -1.24 -0.78 38.55
N ALA A 56 -1.74 -0.71 37.32
CA ALA A 56 -1.01 -1.20 36.17
C ALA A 56 0.30 -0.39 36.09
N GLN A 57 1.42 -1.01 36.44
CA GLN A 57 2.73 -0.44 36.17
C GLN A 57 2.86 -0.29 34.66
N ASP A 58 2.84 0.96 34.23
CA ASP A 58 3.11 1.38 32.86
C ASP A 58 4.60 1.14 32.56
N GLN A 59 4.98 -0.12 32.38
CA GLN A 59 6.32 -0.49 31.92
C GLN A 59 6.39 -0.20 30.42
N ARG A 60 6.59 1.09 30.10
CA ARG A 60 7.12 1.48 28.79
C ARG A 60 8.37 0.64 28.55
N PRO A 61 8.51 -0.03 27.39
CA PRO A 61 9.72 -0.77 27.07
C PRO A 61 10.93 0.15 27.26
N GLN A 62 11.90 -0.27 28.06
CA GLN A 62 13.16 0.45 28.17
C GLN A 62 13.76 0.53 26.76
N GLN A 63 13.96 1.75 26.24
CA GLN A 63 14.73 1.96 25.03
C GLN A 63 16.10 1.28 25.22
N VAL A 64 16.35 0.23 24.45
CA VAL A 64 17.68 -0.37 24.37
C VAL A 64 18.62 0.75 23.96
N LYS A 65 19.60 1.09 24.81
CA LYS A 65 20.61 2.09 24.46
C LYS A 65 21.35 1.55 23.24
N SER A 66 21.19 2.21 22.09
CA SER A 66 21.91 1.91 20.87
C SER A 66 23.41 2.06 21.13
N ASN A 67 24.19 1.02 20.83
CA ASN A 67 25.66 1.07 20.91
C ASN A 67 26.30 1.73 19.68
N LEU A 68 25.49 2.20 18.72
CA LEU A 68 25.97 2.88 17.53
C LEU A 68 26.31 4.36 17.83
N PRO A 69 27.36 4.92 17.18
CA PRO A 69 27.69 6.34 17.30
C PRO A 69 26.52 7.21 16.84
N ALA A 70 26.47 8.48 17.27
CA ALA A 70 25.44 9.41 16.80
C ALA A 70 25.45 9.54 15.27
N ALA A 71 24.27 9.66 14.65
CA ALA A 71 24.15 9.82 13.20
C ALA A 71 24.91 11.08 12.73
N ASN A 72 25.73 10.93 11.68
CA ASN A 72 26.57 11.98 11.15
C ASN A 72 26.10 12.39 9.74
N PHE A 73 25.20 13.38 9.66
CA PHE A 73 24.64 13.83 8.38
C PHE A 73 25.65 14.56 7.47
N THR A 74 26.76 15.07 8.03
CA THR A 74 27.88 15.59 7.25
C THR A 74 28.59 14.46 6.51
N GLU A 75 28.85 13.35 7.19
CA GLU A 75 29.42 12.16 6.58
C GLU A 75 28.49 11.55 5.53
N ILE A 76 27.18 11.47 5.80
CA ILE A 76 26.18 11.04 4.80
C ILE A 76 26.22 11.94 3.56
N SER A 77 26.37 13.26 3.73
CA SER A 77 26.50 14.19 2.60
C SER A 77 27.75 13.88 1.76
N ASN A 78 28.90 13.66 2.41
CA ASN A 78 30.14 13.27 1.72
C ASN A 78 30.00 11.92 0.99
N VAL A 79 29.28 10.97 1.58
CA VAL A 79 28.98 9.67 0.97
C VAL A 79 28.14 9.85 -0.29
N LEU A 80 27.09 10.66 -0.25
CA LEU A 80 26.26 10.98 -1.41
C LEU A 80 27.08 11.65 -2.52
N ASP A 81 27.92 12.63 -2.17
CA ASP A 81 28.83 13.31 -3.11
C ASP A 81 29.78 12.32 -3.82
N GLY A 82 30.20 11.26 -3.12
CA GLY A 82 30.99 10.18 -3.70
C GLY A 82 30.31 9.38 -4.82
N ALA A 83 29.00 9.56 -5.06
CA ALA A 83 28.30 8.95 -6.19
C ALA A 83 28.24 9.85 -7.45
N LYS A 84 28.65 11.12 -7.34
CA LYS A 84 28.45 12.15 -8.37
C LYS A 84 28.99 11.77 -9.74
N GLU A 85 30.23 11.31 -9.82
CA GLU A 85 30.88 10.99 -11.09
C GLU A 85 30.13 9.89 -11.86
N SER A 86 29.84 8.78 -11.17
CA SER A 86 29.07 7.66 -11.74
C SER A 86 27.66 8.08 -12.13
N PHE A 87 26.99 8.85 -11.28
CA PHE A 87 25.65 9.37 -11.55
C PHE A 87 25.63 10.23 -12.82
N ASP A 88 26.49 11.26 -12.89
CA ASP A 88 26.54 12.18 -14.02
C ASP A 88 26.91 11.46 -15.32
N LYS A 89 27.80 10.46 -15.26
CA LYS A 89 28.18 9.64 -16.41
C LYS A 89 26.96 8.89 -16.96
N ILE A 90 26.20 8.23 -16.09
CA ILE A 90 24.99 7.45 -16.47
C ILE A 90 23.90 8.39 -17.00
N ALA A 91 23.64 9.50 -16.32
CA ALA A 91 22.61 10.46 -16.73
C ALA A 91 22.91 11.01 -18.12
N LYS A 92 24.16 11.43 -18.37
CA LYS A 92 24.60 11.94 -19.69
C LYS A 92 24.57 10.88 -20.78
N SER A 93 25.10 9.68 -20.53
CA SER A 93 25.12 8.62 -21.55
C SER A 93 23.72 8.14 -21.93
N SER A 94 22.76 8.32 -21.03
CA SER A 94 21.38 7.86 -21.20
C SER A 94 20.42 8.97 -21.63
N GLY A 95 20.91 10.20 -21.85
CA GLY A 95 20.09 11.35 -22.21
C GLY A 95 19.01 11.71 -21.19
N LEU A 96 19.26 11.45 -19.90
CA LEU A 96 18.32 11.72 -18.83
C LEU A 96 18.45 13.16 -18.34
N ASP A 97 17.31 13.84 -18.20
CA ASP A 97 17.24 15.15 -17.55
C ASP A 97 17.01 14.99 -16.04
N ILE A 98 18.00 14.42 -15.36
CA ILE A 98 18.06 14.29 -13.90
C ILE A 98 19.37 14.90 -13.42
N ARG A 99 19.31 15.72 -12.38
CA ARG A 99 20.47 16.47 -11.89
C ARG A 99 20.94 15.89 -10.56
N PHE A 100 22.20 15.48 -10.52
CA PHE A 100 22.80 14.89 -9.31
C PHE A 100 22.54 15.73 -8.05
N TYR A 101 22.73 17.06 -8.16
CA TYR A 101 22.55 17.97 -7.02
C TYR A 101 21.14 17.89 -6.41
N GLU A 102 20.11 17.77 -7.23
CA GLU A 102 18.72 17.68 -6.75
C GLU A 102 18.48 16.33 -6.07
N GLU A 103 18.88 15.24 -6.73
CA GLU A 103 18.70 13.88 -6.21
C GLU A 103 19.48 13.64 -4.93
N ALA A 104 20.68 14.22 -4.79
CA ALA A 104 21.46 14.16 -3.56
C ALA A 104 20.77 14.90 -2.40
N ILE A 105 20.14 16.05 -2.67
CA ILE A 105 19.36 16.78 -1.67
C ILE A 105 18.13 15.96 -1.24
N TYR A 106 17.38 15.43 -2.20
CA TYR A 106 16.23 14.58 -1.90
C TYR A 106 16.63 13.34 -1.11
N ALA A 107 17.72 12.67 -1.49
CA ALA A 107 18.25 11.53 -0.75
C ALA A 107 18.60 11.90 0.69
N LYS A 108 19.32 13.00 0.91
CA LYS A 108 19.65 13.49 2.26
C LYS A 108 18.40 13.75 3.10
N GLN A 109 17.42 14.45 2.55
CA GLN A 109 16.15 14.73 3.23
C GLN A 109 15.39 13.45 3.58
N LEU A 110 15.30 12.50 2.65
CA LEU A 110 14.67 11.21 2.89
C LEU A 110 15.38 10.42 4.01
N ILE A 111 16.71 10.44 4.04
CA ILE A 111 17.51 9.79 5.09
C ILE A 111 17.29 10.47 6.45
N GLU A 112 17.28 11.81 6.50
CA GLU A 112 17.02 12.58 7.72
C GLU A 112 15.59 12.33 8.25
N VAL A 113 14.59 12.40 7.39
CA VAL A 113 13.19 12.12 7.74
C VAL A 113 13.02 10.69 8.23
N ASN A 114 13.62 9.71 7.53
CA ASN A 114 13.60 8.31 7.96
C ASN A 114 14.27 8.15 9.34
N PHE A 115 15.44 8.74 9.56
CA PHE A 115 16.11 8.70 10.86
C PHE A 115 15.25 9.31 11.95
N ASN A 116 14.74 10.53 11.76
CA ASN A 116 13.96 11.26 12.77
C ASN A 116 12.70 10.50 13.17
N ASN A 117 12.02 9.90 12.18
CA ASN A 117 10.75 9.25 12.38
C ASN A 117 10.87 7.75 12.71
N SER A 118 12.07 7.16 12.58
CA SER A 118 12.27 5.76 12.98
C SER A 118 12.27 5.61 14.50
N ASN A 119 11.50 4.64 15.00
CA ASN A 119 11.54 4.23 16.41
C ASN A 119 12.82 3.43 16.74
N ASN A 120 13.32 2.65 15.78
CA ASN A 120 14.61 1.98 15.88
C ASN A 120 15.65 2.75 15.06
N LYS A 121 16.44 3.57 15.75
CA LYS A 121 17.49 4.36 15.08
C LYS A 121 18.51 3.46 14.39
N ASP A 122 18.87 2.32 14.99
CA ASP A 122 19.86 1.38 14.44
C ASP A 122 19.41 0.76 13.11
N TYR A 123 18.09 0.71 12.86
CA TYR A 123 17.50 0.26 11.60
C TYR A 123 17.28 1.37 10.56
N SER A 124 17.58 2.63 10.88
CA SER A 124 17.34 3.74 9.96
C SER A 124 18.38 3.81 8.83
N LEU A 125 18.02 4.54 7.77
CA LEU A 125 18.88 4.82 6.63
C LEU A 125 20.17 5.55 7.02
N ALA A 126 20.19 6.30 8.13
CA ALA A 126 21.39 7.00 8.59
C ALA A 126 22.50 6.03 9.04
N TYR A 127 22.17 4.78 9.36
CA TYR A 127 23.13 3.73 9.69
C TYR A 127 23.31 2.69 8.59
N ALA A 128 22.70 2.92 7.42
CA ALA A 128 22.93 2.09 6.25
C ALA A 128 24.41 2.14 5.82
N THR A 129 24.90 1.07 5.20
CA THR A 129 26.29 1.06 4.70
C THR A 129 26.50 2.17 3.67
N HIS A 130 27.65 2.85 3.73
CA HIS A 130 27.97 3.94 2.79
C HIS A 130 27.93 3.49 1.32
N GLU A 131 28.33 2.25 1.06
CA GLU A 131 28.26 1.66 -0.27
C GLU A 131 26.80 1.54 -0.77
N SER A 132 25.89 1.07 0.08
CA SER A 132 24.47 0.93 -0.29
C SER A 132 23.78 2.27 -0.55
N ILE A 133 24.14 3.33 0.18
CA ILE A 133 23.65 4.69 -0.05
C ILE A 133 24.10 5.18 -1.43
N LYS A 134 25.39 5.08 -1.74
CA LYS A 134 25.93 5.45 -3.07
C LYS A 134 25.28 4.65 -4.19
N LYS A 135 25.18 3.33 -4.00
CA LYS A 135 24.57 2.42 -4.98
C LYS A 135 23.11 2.78 -5.25
N SER A 136 22.34 3.11 -4.22
CA SER A 136 20.94 3.51 -4.37
C SER A 136 20.81 4.80 -5.18
N LEU A 137 21.68 5.80 -4.95
CA LEU A 137 21.68 7.03 -5.75
C LEU A 137 22.10 6.77 -7.20
N ILE A 138 23.06 5.88 -7.45
CA ILE A 138 23.41 5.43 -8.81
C ILE A 138 22.24 4.71 -9.49
N LEU A 139 21.45 3.92 -8.74
CA LEU A 139 20.26 3.26 -9.27
C LEU A 139 19.14 4.24 -9.64
N VAL A 140 19.05 5.40 -8.98
CA VAL A 140 18.16 6.50 -9.42
C VAL A 140 18.52 6.88 -10.86
N ALA A 141 19.80 7.13 -11.12
CA ALA A 141 20.25 7.43 -12.48
C ALA A 141 20.02 6.30 -13.49
N ASN A 142 20.32 5.05 -13.12
CA ASN A 142 20.11 3.91 -14.02
C ASN A 142 18.63 3.67 -14.36
N SER A 143 17.73 3.91 -13.40
CA SER A 143 16.30 3.72 -13.60
C SER A 143 15.66 4.87 -14.37
N GLY A 144 16.24 6.08 -14.32
CA GLY A 144 15.61 7.29 -14.82
C GLY A 144 14.40 7.73 -13.97
N LEU A 145 14.24 7.17 -12.77
CA LEU A 145 13.32 7.68 -11.76
C LEU A 145 13.97 8.86 -11.02
N THR A 146 13.23 9.43 -10.07
CA THR A 146 13.66 10.53 -9.22
C THR A 146 13.17 10.31 -7.80
N LEU A 147 13.96 10.77 -6.83
CA LEU A 147 13.63 10.85 -5.41
C LEU A 147 12.82 12.10 -5.07
N ASN A 148 12.45 12.92 -6.07
CA ASN A 148 11.62 14.09 -5.86
C ASN A 148 10.30 13.70 -5.15
N PRO A 149 10.07 14.18 -3.92
CA PRO A 149 8.91 13.79 -3.12
C PRO A 149 7.58 14.21 -3.75
N GLN A 150 7.56 15.26 -4.58
CA GLN A 150 6.34 15.72 -5.26
C GLN A 150 5.87 14.76 -6.34
N LEU A 151 6.80 14.06 -6.99
CA LEU A 151 6.47 13.05 -8.01
C LEU A 151 6.24 11.67 -7.38
N GLY A 152 6.90 11.39 -6.25
CA GLY A 152 6.70 10.15 -5.48
C GLY A 152 7.00 8.89 -6.29
N LEU A 153 7.98 8.94 -7.20
CA LEU A 153 8.29 7.82 -8.11
C LEU A 153 9.17 6.75 -7.47
N ALA A 154 10.08 7.13 -6.58
CA ALA A 154 10.93 6.19 -5.86
C ALA A 154 11.28 6.72 -4.46
N TYR A 155 11.63 5.79 -3.57
CA TYR A 155 12.01 6.06 -2.20
C TYR A 155 13.31 5.34 -1.85
N LEU A 156 13.96 5.78 -0.77
CA LEU A 156 15.02 5.02 -0.12
C LEU A 156 14.40 4.27 1.06
N VAL A 157 14.70 2.98 1.19
CA VAL A 157 14.18 2.14 2.28
C VAL A 157 15.31 1.38 2.97
N PRO A 158 15.29 1.27 4.31
CA PRO A 158 16.24 0.44 5.02
C PRO A 158 15.86 -1.04 4.91
N ARG A 159 16.85 -1.88 4.62
CA ARG A 159 16.72 -3.35 4.61
C ARG A 159 17.83 -3.97 5.46
N TRP A 160 17.49 -4.92 6.33
CA TRP A 160 18.50 -5.67 7.08
C TRP A 160 19.20 -6.68 6.16
N ASN A 161 20.52 -6.58 6.01
CA ASN A 161 21.32 -7.61 5.40
C ASN A 161 21.86 -8.56 6.48
N LYS A 162 21.33 -9.79 6.55
CA LYS A 162 21.72 -10.79 7.55
C LYS A 162 23.17 -11.24 7.43
N ASN A 163 23.67 -11.35 6.19
CA ASN A 163 25.03 -11.82 5.92
C ASN A 163 26.05 -10.78 6.38
N LEU A 164 25.80 -9.51 6.11
CA LEU A 164 26.65 -8.40 6.55
C LEU A 164 26.37 -7.97 7.99
N LYS A 165 25.23 -8.37 8.56
CA LYS A 165 24.70 -7.89 9.85
C LYS A 165 24.66 -6.37 9.93
N ARG A 166 24.20 -5.75 8.85
CA ARG A 166 24.12 -4.30 8.70
C ARG A 166 22.85 -3.91 7.96
N VAL A 167 22.39 -2.70 8.20
CA VAL A 167 21.36 -2.06 7.40
C VAL A 167 21.95 -1.66 6.05
N GLU A 168 21.20 -1.86 4.99
CA GLU A 168 21.48 -1.35 3.66
C GLU A 168 20.38 -0.38 3.24
N CYS A 169 20.77 0.63 2.49
CA CYS A 169 19.87 1.53 1.77
C CYS A 169 19.54 0.89 0.42
N HIS A 170 18.24 0.75 0.13
CA HIS A 170 17.74 0.24 -1.14
C HIS A 170 16.85 1.28 -1.81
N LEU A 171 16.95 1.38 -3.13
CA LEU A 171 16.00 2.14 -3.94
C LEU A 171 14.73 1.31 -4.10
N GLU A 172 13.59 1.86 -3.74
CA GLU A 172 12.30 1.19 -3.89
C GLU A 172 11.37 2.05 -4.75
N PRO A 173 11.12 1.68 -6.02
CA PRO A 173 10.13 2.37 -6.83
C PRO A 173 8.75 2.27 -6.20
N SER A 174 7.99 3.36 -6.26
CA SER A 174 6.58 3.36 -5.91
C SER A 174 5.75 2.69 -7.01
N TYR A 175 4.46 2.41 -6.76
CA TYR A 175 3.58 1.94 -7.85
C TYR A 175 3.51 2.94 -9.01
N LYS A 176 3.65 4.26 -8.74
CA LYS A 176 3.73 5.31 -9.77
C LYS A 176 5.02 5.16 -10.59
N GLY A 177 6.16 4.96 -9.92
CA GLY A 177 7.44 4.71 -10.58
C GLY A 177 7.46 3.44 -11.41
N LEU A 178 6.90 2.34 -10.89
CA LEU A 178 6.76 1.09 -11.63
C LEU A 178 5.93 1.30 -12.90
N ARG A 179 4.73 1.89 -12.78
CA ARG A 179 3.89 2.24 -13.93
C ARG A 179 4.64 3.11 -14.94
N ARG A 180 5.35 4.14 -14.47
CA ARG A 180 6.14 5.04 -15.32
C ARG A 180 7.19 4.28 -16.12
N LEU A 181 7.95 3.39 -15.50
CA LEU A 181 8.93 2.54 -16.20
C LEU A 181 8.27 1.65 -17.26
N GLY A 182 7.11 1.05 -16.94
CA GLY A 182 6.35 0.25 -17.90
C GLY A 182 5.81 1.06 -19.08
N ILE A 183 5.35 2.28 -18.82
CA ILE A 183 4.82 3.18 -19.85
C ILE A 183 5.94 3.73 -20.74
N ASP A 184 7.01 4.26 -20.14
CA ASP A 184 8.12 4.87 -20.88
C ASP A 184 8.84 3.85 -21.78
N SER A 185 8.95 2.60 -21.33
CA SER A 185 9.53 1.52 -22.14
C SER A 185 8.62 1.02 -23.27
N GLY A 186 7.36 1.46 -23.29
CA GLY A 186 6.32 0.95 -24.20
C GLY A 186 5.86 -0.47 -23.89
N ALA A 187 6.21 -1.02 -22.72
CA ALA A 187 5.79 -2.35 -22.28
C ALA A 187 4.27 -2.43 -22.10
N ILE A 188 3.72 -1.37 -21.49
CA ILE A 188 2.31 -1.19 -21.15
C ILE A 188 1.93 0.28 -21.42
N ASP A 189 0.64 0.61 -21.48
CA ASP A 189 0.17 2.01 -21.45
C ASP A 189 -0.57 2.36 -20.15
N SER A 190 -0.97 1.33 -19.40
CA SER A 190 -1.67 1.47 -18.12
C SER A 190 -1.59 0.16 -17.35
N ALA A 191 -1.66 0.25 -16.03
CA ALA A 191 -1.82 -0.89 -15.16
C ALA A 191 -2.70 -0.51 -13.99
N VAL A 192 -3.62 -1.39 -13.60
CA VAL A 192 -4.47 -1.24 -12.41
C VAL A 192 -4.37 -2.48 -11.54
N ALA A 193 -4.64 -2.32 -10.25
CA ALA A 193 -4.78 -3.44 -9.33
C ALA A 193 -6.25 -3.55 -8.95
N GLU A 194 -6.83 -4.71 -9.21
CA GLU A 194 -8.21 -5.01 -8.86
C GLU A 194 -8.23 -5.99 -7.69
N LEU A 195 -8.96 -5.62 -6.64
CA LEU A 195 -9.13 -6.43 -5.43
C LEU A 195 -10.33 -7.34 -5.61
N VAL A 196 -10.13 -8.63 -5.32
CA VAL A 196 -11.16 -9.67 -5.44
C VAL A 196 -11.55 -10.15 -4.05
N TYR A 197 -12.83 -10.14 -3.78
CA TYR A 197 -13.42 -10.53 -2.51
C TYR A 197 -14.28 -11.79 -2.68
N LYS A 198 -14.53 -12.47 -1.57
CA LYS A 198 -15.15 -13.79 -1.53
C LYS A 198 -16.49 -13.90 -2.25
N ASN A 199 -17.29 -12.82 -2.25
CA ASN A 199 -18.63 -12.82 -2.83
C ASN A 199 -18.69 -12.10 -4.20
N ASP A 200 -17.55 -11.69 -4.77
CA ASP A 200 -17.52 -11.16 -6.13
C ASP A 200 -17.77 -12.29 -7.15
N ASP A 201 -18.41 -11.97 -8.27
CA ASP A 201 -18.46 -12.89 -9.41
C ASP A 201 -17.17 -12.75 -10.21
N PHE A 202 -16.16 -13.50 -9.79
CA PHE A 202 -14.83 -13.50 -10.38
C PHE A 202 -14.52 -14.82 -11.08
N LYS A 203 -14.17 -14.73 -12.36
CA LYS A 203 -13.68 -15.87 -13.15
C LYS A 203 -12.38 -15.53 -13.84
N TRP A 204 -11.34 -16.23 -13.41
CA TRP A 204 -10.05 -16.25 -14.10
C TRP A 204 -10.15 -16.94 -15.47
N VAL A 205 -9.42 -16.41 -16.45
CA VAL A 205 -9.34 -16.97 -17.81
C VAL A 205 -7.90 -17.42 -18.07
N ASP A 206 -7.03 -16.47 -18.39
CA ASP A 206 -5.61 -16.68 -18.64
C ASP A 206 -4.83 -15.37 -18.42
N ARG A 207 -3.52 -15.39 -18.71
CA ARG A 207 -2.63 -14.24 -18.49
C ARG A 207 -2.77 -13.11 -19.51
N PHE A 208 -3.44 -13.33 -20.64
CA PHE A 208 -3.52 -12.40 -21.76
C PHE A 208 -4.95 -11.92 -22.04
N THR A 209 -5.94 -12.56 -21.43
CA THR A 209 -7.35 -12.23 -21.49
C THR A 209 -7.79 -11.52 -20.21
N LYS A 210 -8.53 -10.42 -20.34
CA LYS A 210 -9.13 -9.71 -19.20
C LYS A 210 -10.05 -10.68 -18.42
N PRO A 211 -9.89 -10.84 -17.09
CA PRO A 211 -10.79 -11.66 -16.28
C PRO A 211 -12.23 -11.13 -16.30
N ILE A 212 -13.20 -12.00 -16.06
CA ILE A 212 -14.57 -11.58 -15.75
C ILE A 212 -14.60 -11.27 -14.26
N HIS A 213 -15.00 -10.06 -13.90
CA HIS A 213 -15.03 -9.59 -12.53
C HIS A 213 -16.21 -8.63 -12.36
N GLU A 214 -17.35 -9.16 -11.90
CA GLU A 214 -18.58 -8.40 -11.70
C GLU A 214 -18.84 -8.22 -10.21
N TYR A 215 -18.98 -6.98 -9.79
CA TYR A 215 -19.27 -6.60 -8.40
C TYR A 215 -19.84 -5.17 -8.37
N ASN A 216 -20.48 -4.82 -7.26
CA ASN A 216 -20.84 -3.43 -6.99
C ASN A 216 -19.65 -2.72 -6.31
N PRO A 217 -19.01 -1.73 -6.97
CA PRO A 217 -17.83 -1.07 -6.40
C PRO A 217 -18.11 -0.24 -5.14
N PHE A 218 -19.38 0.05 -4.85
CA PHE A 218 -19.79 0.82 -3.67
C PHE A 218 -20.28 -0.06 -2.51
N ASP A 219 -20.48 -1.36 -2.73
CA ASP A 219 -20.98 -2.27 -1.69
C ASP A 219 -19.84 -2.96 -0.93
N THR A 220 -19.17 -2.21 -0.07
CA THR A 220 -18.00 -2.70 0.66
C THR A 220 -18.34 -3.80 1.67
N LYS A 221 -19.60 -3.94 2.09
CA LYS A 221 -20.02 -4.94 3.08
C LYS A 221 -20.45 -6.25 2.44
N ALA A 222 -21.17 -6.22 1.31
CA ALA A 222 -21.68 -7.43 0.69
C ALA A 222 -20.60 -8.23 -0.05
N ARG A 223 -19.49 -7.60 -0.47
CA ARG A 223 -18.38 -8.25 -1.17
C ARG A 223 -17.65 -9.32 -0.34
N GLY A 224 -17.73 -9.24 0.99
CA GLY A 224 -17.15 -10.23 1.90
C GLY A 224 -15.66 -10.00 2.19
N GLU A 225 -14.94 -11.07 2.52
CA GLU A 225 -13.50 -11.01 2.84
C GLU A 225 -12.65 -10.89 1.57
N LEU A 226 -11.56 -10.12 1.64
CA LEU A 226 -10.57 -10.02 0.56
C LEU A 226 -9.84 -11.36 0.37
N VAL A 227 -9.88 -11.94 -0.83
CA VAL A 227 -9.24 -13.24 -1.14
C VAL A 227 -7.97 -13.09 -1.99
N GLY A 228 -7.73 -11.91 -2.55
CA GLY A 228 -6.56 -11.60 -3.35
C GLY A 228 -6.86 -10.49 -4.34
N GLY A 229 -6.22 -10.55 -5.50
CA GLY A 229 -6.49 -9.62 -6.58
C GLY A 229 -5.66 -9.91 -7.81
N TYR A 230 -5.66 -8.99 -8.76
CA TYR A 230 -4.83 -9.11 -9.97
C TYR A 230 -4.36 -7.75 -10.46
N CYS A 231 -3.16 -7.75 -11.05
CA CYS A 231 -2.68 -6.62 -11.83
C CYS A 231 -3.20 -6.80 -13.25
N LEU A 232 -3.95 -5.82 -13.75
CA LEU A 232 -4.39 -5.75 -15.15
C LEU A 232 -3.60 -4.66 -15.85
N ALA A 233 -2.61 -5.06 -16.65
CA ALA A 233 -1.81 -4.15 -17.45
C ALA A 233 -2.26 -4.21 -18.91
N ARG A 234 -2.56 -3.05 -19.51
CA ARG A 234 -2.92 -2.95 -20.93
C ARG A 234 -1.68 -2.60 -21.74
N ARG A 235 -1.49 -3.29 -22.86
CA ARG A 235 -0.42 -3.04 -23.82
C ARG A 235 -0.88 -2.03 -24.89
N PRO A 236 0.05 -1.32 -25.55
CA PRO A 236 -0.31 -0.34 -26.58
C PRO A 236 -1.12 -0.91 -27.76
N ASP A 237 -1.03 -2.22 -28.01
CA ASP A 237 -1.80 -2.94 -29.03
C ASP A 237 -3.24 -3.31 -28.59
N GLY A 238 -3.63 -2.94 -27.36
CA GLY A 238 -4.93 -3.26 -26.77
C GLY A 238 -5.01 -4.64 -26.09
N SER A 239 -3.96 -5.47 -26.19
CA SER A 239 -3.88 -6.73 -25.45
C SER A 239 -3.60 -6.50 -23.96
N PHE A 240 -3.84 -7.50 -23.13
CA PHE A 240 -3.65 -7.42 -21.68
C PHE A 240 -2.54 -8.34 -21.18
N ILE A 241 -1.99 -8.00 -20.02
CA ILE A 241 -1.21 -8.88 -19.16
C ILE A 241 -1.89 -8.87 -17.79
N CYS A 242 -2.32 -10.05 -17.37
CA CYS A 242 -3.04 -10.29 -16.14
C CYS A 242 -2.15 -11.10 -15.19
N THR A 243 -1.83 -10.53 -14.03
CA THR A 243 -1.02 -11.19 -12.99
C THR A 243 -1.86 -11.40 -11.74
N PRO A 244 -2.37 -12.62 -11.48
CA PRO A 244 -3.13 -12.92 -10.28
C PRO A 244 -2.19 -12.99 -9.06
N VAL A 245 -2.67 -12.50 -7.92
CA VAL A 245 -1.92 -12.43 -6.67
C VAL A 245 -2.82 -12.91 -5.54
N SER A 246 -2.40 -14.00 -4.88
CA SER A 246 -3.16 -14.59 -3.78
C SER A 246 -2.98 -13.81 -2.47
N MET A 247 -3.96 -13.93 -1.58
CA MET A 247 -3.84 -13.39 -0.23
C MET A 247 -2.65 -13.97 0.54
N ASP A 248 -2.23 -15.22 0.25
CA ASP A 248 -1.03 -15.82 0.85
C ASP A 248 0.24 -15.06 0.49
N LEU A 249 0.40 -14.68 -0.79
CA LEU A 249 1.55 -13.88 -1.22
C LEU A 249 1.51 -12.48 -0.59
N ILE A 250 0.33 -11.87 -0.49
CA ILE A 250 0.15 -10.57 0.18
C ILE A 250 0.51 -10.67 1.66
N ASN A 251 0.07 -11.72 2.36
CA ASN A 251 0.41 -11.96 3.76
C ASN A 251 1.91 -12.18 3.94
N LYS A 252 2.57 -12.89 3.01
CA LYS A 252 4.02 -13.02 3.00
C LYS A 252 4.70 -11.65 2.87
N VAL A 253 4.25 -10.80 1.95
CA VAL A 253 4.78 -9.43 1.78
C VAL A 253 4.55 -8.61 3.05
N ARG A 254 3.33 -8.66 3.62
CA ARG A 254 2.99 -7.99 4.87
C ARG A 254 3.93 -8.38 5.99
N ASN A 255 4.19 -9.67 6.18
CA ASN A 255 5.08 -10.17 7.24
C ASN A 255 6.55 -9.74 7.06
N LEU A 256 6.96 -9.43 5.82
CA LEU A 256 8.28 -8.87 5.51
C LEU A 256 8.33 -7.33 5.64
N SER A 257 7.18 -6.68 5.80
CA SER A 257 7.05 -5.22 5.85
C SER A 257 6.41 -4.78 7.17
N PHE A 258 7.20 -4.18 8.04
CA PHE A 258 6.74 -3.81 9.38
C PHE A 258 6.06 -2.44 9.38
N GLY A 259 4.87 -2.36 9.97
CA GLY A 259 4.28 -1.07 10.35
C GLY A 259 2.75 -1.03 10.44
N ALA A 260 2.28 -0.07 11.25
CA ALA A 260 0.86 0.21 11.48
C ALA A 260 0.10 0.60 10.21
N VAL A 261 0.80 1.01 9.14
CA VAL A 261 0.19 1.36 7.85
C VAL A 261 -0.67 0.24 7.27
N TRP A 262 -0.33 -1.03 7.51
CA TRP A 262 -1.16 -2.16 7.07
C TRP A 262 -2.48 -2.28 7.83
N ASN A 263 -2.60 -1.65 9.00
CA ASN A 263 -3.84 -1.65 9.79
C ASN A 263 -4.77 -0.53 9.31
N ASP A 264 -4.21 0.65 9.03
CA ASP A 264 -4.99 1.82 8.62
C ASP A 264 -5.29 1.83 7.11
N TRP A 265 -4.37 1.31 6.31
CA TRP A 265 -4.36 1.40 4.83
C TRP A 265 -4.13 0.04 4.17
N PHE A 266 -4.79 -1.00 4.70
CA PHE A 266 -4.60 -2.39 4.28
C PHE A 266 -4.77 -2.58 2.77
N GLU A 267 -5.91 -2.17 2.21
CA GLU A 267 -6.25 -2.37 0.81
C GLU A 267 -5.33 -1.61 -0.15
N GLN A 268 -4.89 -0.39 0.21
CA GLN A 268 -3.90 0.34 -0.61
C GLN A 268 -2.55 -0.40 -0.62
N MET A 269 -2.16 -0.99 0.51
CA MET A 269 -0.94 -1.78 0.62
C MET A 269 -1.04 -3.09 -0.18
N VAL A 270 -2.22 -3.72 -0.22
CA VAL A 270 -2.50 -4.84 -1.13
C VAL A 270 -2.37 -4.40 -2.60
N ALA A 271 -3.05 -3.33 -2.99
CA ALA A 271 -3.05 -2.82 -4.37
C ALA A 271 -1.63 -2.48 -4.86
N LYS A 272 -0.80 -1.81 -4.03
CA LYS A 272 0.60 -1.54 -4.38
C LYS A 272 1.40 -2.83 -4.59
N SER A 273 1.14 -3.84 -3.75
CA SER A 273 1.85 -5.13 -3.81
C SER A 273 1.47 -5.88 -5.08
N ILE A 274 0.20 -5.81 -5.50
CA ILE A 274 -0.30 -6.37 -6.76
C ILE A 274 0.40 -5.72 -7.96
N ILE A 275 0.50 -4.39 -8.02
CA ILE A 275 1.23 -3.70 -9.09
C ILE A 275 2.71 -4.13 -9.12
N ARG A 276 3.35 -4.26 -7.95
CA ARG A 276 4.75 -4.74 -7.86
C ARG A 276 4.92 -6.15 -8.41
N GLN A 277 3.96 -7.05 -8.20
CA GLN A 277 4.03 -8.40 -8.80
C GLN A 277 3.83 -8.35 -10.32
N GLY A 278 2.85 -7.58 -10.81
CA GLY A 278 2.64 -7.44 -12.25
C GLY A 278 3.86 -6.87 -12.97
N PHE A 279 4.52 -5.87 -12.38
CA PHE A 279 5.72 -5.24 -12.94
C PHE A 279 6.82 -6.22 -13.33
N LYS A 280 6.98 -7.34 -12.61
CA LYS A 280 8.03 -8.34 -12.86
C LYS A 280 7.86 -9.12 -14.16
N ASP A 281 6.64 -9.12 -14.71
CA ASP A 281 6.23 -9.88 -15.88
C ASP A 281 5.98 -8.98 -17.11
N TRP A 282 6.12 -7.65 -16.99
CA TRP A 282 5.92 -6.74 -18.12
C TRP A 282 7.02 -6.91 -19.18
N PRO A 283 6.67 -6.89 -20.47
CA PRO A 283 7.57 -7.32 -21.54
C PRO A 283 8.62 -6.27 -21.85
N ILE A 284 9.81 -6.74 -22.22
CA ILE A 284 10.90 -5.90 -22.71
C ILE A 284 10.78 -5.82 -24.24
N ASN A 285 10.11 -4.76 -24.72
CA ASN A 285 9.71 -4.64 -26.13
C ASN A 285 10.83 -4.15 -27.07
N SER A 286 12.00 -3.75 -26.57
CA SER A 286 13.14 -3.32 -27.38
C SER A 286 14.48 -3.47 -26.64
N THR A 287 15.59 -3.32 -27.37
CA THR A 287 16.96 -3.28 -26.80
C THR A 287 17.44 -1.86 -26.50
N GLY A 288 16.57 -0.86 -26.68
CA GLY A 288 16.92 0.54 -26.46
C GLY A 288 17.16 0.86 -24.97
N PRO A 289 17.85 1.98 -24.66
CA PRO A 289 18.20 2.33 -23.28
C PRO A 289 17.01 2.32 -22.32
N ILE A 290 15.84 2.81 -22.75
CA ILE A 290 14.64 2.90 -21.89
C ILE A 290 14.10 1.51 -21.52
N ALA A 291 14.04 0.58 -22.46
CA ALA A 291 13.60 -0.79 -22.19
C ALA A 291 14.60 -1.55 -21.29
N MET A 292 15.89 -1.27 -21.43
CA MET A 292 16.91 -1.81 -20.52
C MET A 292 16.76 -1.30 -19.08
N ARG A 293 16.23 -0.09 -18.85
CA ARG A 293 15.91 0.38 -17.48
C ARG A 293 14.82 -0.45 -16.84
N LEU A 294 13.76 -0.77 -17.59
CA LEU A 294 12.69 -1.66 -17.12
C LEU A 294 13.27 -3.02 -16.74
N SER A 295 14.04 -3.64 -17.64
CA SER A 295 14.66 -4.95 -17.40
C SER A 295 15.57 -4.93 -16.18
N ALA A 296 16.48 -3.95 -16.09
CA ALA A 296 17.40 -3.83 -14.96
C ALA A 296 16.67 -3.63 -13.63
N MET A 297 15.58 -2.86 -13.62
CA MET A 297 14.75 -2.68 -12.43
C MET A 297 14.01 -3.96 -12.05
N GLN A 298 13.48 -4.71 -13.02
CA GLN A 298 12.87 -6.03 -12.74
C GLN A 298 13.87 -6.99 -12.11
N ASP A 299 15.08 -7.07 -12.65
CA ASP A 299 16.15 -7.94 -12.13
C ASP A 299 16.62 -7.51 -10.74
N TYR A 300 16.78 -6.19 -10.52
CA TYR A 300 17.11 -5.64 -9.23
C TYR A 300 16.06 -5.99 -8.17
N LEU A 301 14.76 -5.78 -8.46
CA LEU A 301 13.68 -6.11 -7.52
C LEU A 301 13.55 -7.61 -7.27
N LYS A 302 13.75 -8.46 -8.30
CA LYS A 302 13.83 -9.93 -8.13
C LYS A 302 14.98 -10.32 -7.21
N GLY A 303 16.14 -9.69 -7.36
CA GLY A 303 17.30 -9.90 -6.51
C GLY A 303 17.08 -9.46 -5.06
N ILE A 304 16.40 -8.32 -4.83
CA ILE A 304 16.00 -7.90 -3.49
C ILE A 304 15.05 -8.93 -2.88
N ASP A 305 13.98 -9.29 -3.59
CA ASP A 305 12.95 -10.18 -3.06
C ASP A 305 13.52 -11.58 -2.74
N ALA A 306 14.50 -12.06 -3.50
CA ALA A 306 15.17 -13.34 -3.27
C ALA A 306 16.10 -13.34 -2.04
N ASN A 307 16.67 -12.18 -1.69
CA ASN A 307 17.60 -12.01 -0.58
C ASN A 307 16.96 -11.33 0.64
N THR A 308 15.68 -10.99 0.56
CA THR A 308 14.94 -10.41 1.68
C THR A 308 14.45 -11.53 2.58
N ASP A 309 15.16 -11.71 3.69
CA ASP A 309 14.70 -12.59 4.77
C ASP A 309 13.93 -11.81 5.85
N ASN A 310 13.15 -12.52 6.68
CA ASN A 310 12.48 -11.95 7.85
C ASN A 310 13.48 -11.11 8.69
N VAL A 311 13.13 -9.86 8.97
CA VAL A 311 13.85 -9.02 9.94
C VAL A 311 13.92 -9.79 11.26
N PRO A 312 15.10 -9.86 11.93
CA PRO A 312 15.20 -10.51 13.23
C PRO A 312 14.12 -9.98 14.20
N MET A 313 13.60 -10.84 15.08
CA MET A 313 12.61 -10.50 16.12
C MET A 313 13.21 -9.55 17.18
N HIS A 314 13.58 -8.34 16.76
CA HIS A 314 13.89 -7.21 17.60
C HIS A 314 13.12 -5.95 17.18
N ASP A 315 12.32 -6.03 16.12
CA ASP A 315 11.64 -4.88 15.51
C ASP A 315 10.13 -4.99 15.61
N THR A 316 9.60 -4.35 16.65
CA THR A 316 8.22 -3.84 16.59
C THR A 316 8.32 -2.38 16.13
N GLN A 317 7.38 -1.96 15.28
CA GLN A 317 6.99 -0.56 15.02
C GLN A 317 7.54 0.10 13.72
N PRO A 318 6.78 1.06 13.17
CA PRO A 318 6.59 1.23 11.73
C PRO A 318 7.77 1.87 11.03
N LEU A 319 7.99 1.41 9.79
CA LEU A 319 8.58 2.26 8.77
C LEU A 319 7.70 3.50 8.65
N VAL A 320 8.23 4.67 9.00
CA VAL A 320 7.69 5.92 8.50
C VAL A 320 8.04 5.98 7.02
N ASN A 321 7.10 5.49 6.24
CA ASN A 321 7.18 5.59 4.81
C ASN A 321 6.84 7.03 4.42
N GLY A 322 7.61 7.57 3.47
CA GLY A 322 7.15 8.66 2.60
C GLY A 322 5.99 8.22 1.71
N HIS A 323 4.99 7.56 2.26
CA HIS A 323 3.81 7.11 1.54
C HIS A 323 2.91 8.31 1.27
N ASP A 324 2.97 8.80 0.02
CA ASP A 324 1.82 9.22 -0.80
C ASP A 324 0.64 9.89 -0.04
N GLU A 325 0.93 10.82 0.88
CA GLU A 325 -0.08 11.61 1.61
C GLU A 325 -0.70 12.73 0.75
N HIS A 326 -0.47 12.72 -0.56
CA HIS A 326 -1.15 13.60 -1.50
C HIS A 326 -1.92 12.80 -2.54
N LEU A 327 -2.92 12.04 -2.07
CA LEU A 327 -4.17 11.98 -2.82
C LEU A 327 -4.93 13.26 -2.48
N PRO A 328 -5.23 14.16 -3.43
CA PRO A 328 -6.12 15.26 -3.14
C PRO A 328 -7.45 14.64 -2.71
N TYR A 329 -7.83 14.91 -1.46
CA TYR A 329 -9.23 14.92 -1.09
C TYR A 329 -9.93 15.80 -2.13
N TYR A 330 -10.97 15.26 -2.79
CA TYR A 330 -11.94 16.12 -3.47
C TYR A 330 -12.68 16.88 -2.38
N GLU A 331 -12.09 17.96 -1.85
CA GLU A 331 -12.88 19.02 -1.23
C GLU A 331 -13.78 19.57 -2.34
N GLU A 332 -15.08 19.55 -2.08
CA GLU A 332 -16.13 20.02 -2.98
C GLU A 332 -15.76 21.41 -3.51
N MET A 333 -15.39 21.50 -4.79
CA MET A 333 -15.28 22.80 -5.44
C MET A 333 -16.68 23.42 -5.48
N PRO A 334 -16.88 24.65 -4.98
CA PRO A 334 -18.19 25.28 -4.97
C PRO A 334 -18.68 25.46 -6.40
N TYR A 335 -19.77 24.77 -6.73
CA TYR A 335 -20.50 24.90 -7.99
C TYR A 335 -20.80 26.38 -8.26
N HIS A 336 -20.05 27.00 -9.18
CA HIS A 336 -20.49 28.22 -9.84
C HIS A 336 -21.38 27.79 -11.00
N GLN A 337 -22.69 28.04 -10.87
CA GLN A 337 -23.60 27.90 -11.99
C GLN A 337 -23.22 28.94 -13.07
N PRO A 338 -23.12 28.55 -14.35
CA PRO A 338 -22.97 29.51 -15.43
C PRO A 338 -24.29 30.30 -15.57
N GLN A 339 -24.20 31.61 -15.35
CA GLN A 339 -25.27 32.53 -15.76
C GLN A 339 -25.25 32.62 -17.29
N TYR A 340 -26.37 32.26 -17.91
CA TYR A 340 -26.70 32.63 -19.29
C TYR A 340 -27.51 33.92 -19.29
#